data_AF-A0A2U3JZ94-F1
#
_entry.id   AF-A0A2U3JZ94-F1
#
_cell.length_a   1.000
_cell.length_b   1.000
_cell.length_c   1.000
_cell.angle_alpha   90.00
_cell.angle_beta   90.00
_cell.angle_gamma   90.00
#
_symmetry.space_group_name_H-M   'P 1'
#
loop_
_entity.id
_entity.type
_entity.pdbx_description
1 polymer ?
#
loop_
_entity_poly.entity_id
_entity_poly.type
_entity_poly.pdbx_seq_one_letter_code
_entity_poly.pdbx_strand_id
1 'polypeptide(L)'
;MKAYFVGVDLGQSRDFTAIAVVEMVEVKGEWDAAAYAWRKETVFRLRFLERVPLGTPYPEVVDRVVEVTRSRELAGRCHVAVDGTGVGRPVVDLLRSARPGGVLMPAIITNGDFETRDHGYYRVPKRDLIIGLQVLLQGGALQISSALKHGPELVKEMADMQVRVTPSGNEQYGAWREGTHDDLIFAVALACWCARKVYPAPEGDGRWWRPYGEDGRGW
;
A
#
# COMPACT_ATOMS: atom_id res chain seq x y z
N MET A 1 4.79 -15.69 7.99
CA MET A 1 5.33 -15.53 6.60
C MET A 1 5.80 -14.09 6.40
N LYS A 2 6.64 -13.78 5.39
CA LYS A 2 6.95 -12.39 4.99
C LYS A 2 6.47 -12.13 3.57
N ALA A 3 5.69 -11.07 3.37
CA ALA A 3 5.23 -10.62 2.06
C ALA A 3 5.51 -9.12 1.92
N TYR A 4 5.81 -8.68 0.70
CA TYR A 4 6.12 -7.28 0.41
C TYR A 4 5.10 -6.69 -0.55
N PHE A 5 4.75 -5.43 -0.33
CA PHE A 5 3.79 -4.70 -1.14
C PHE A 5 4.42 -3.39 -1.56
N VAL A 6 4.58 -3.22 -2.86
CA VAL A 6 5.10 -2.01 -3.47
C VAL A 6 3.91 -1.18 -3.93
N GLY A 7 3.84 0.07 -3.52
CA GLY A 7 2.88 1.04 -4.02
C GLY A 7 3.60 2.09 -4.83
N VAL A 8 3.07 2.40 -6.01
CA VAL A 8 3.62 3.39 -6.94
C VAL A 8 2.54 4.39 -7.29
N ASP A 9 2.72 5.63 -6.86
CA ASP A 9 1.89 6.76 -7.27
C ASP A 9 2.63 7.58 -8.33
N LEU A 10 2.00 7.81 -9.47
CA LEU A 10 2.68 8.33 -10.66
C LEU A 10 2.49 9.84 -10.80
N GLY A 11 3.61 10.55 -10.82
CA GLY A 11 3.70 11.97 -11.13
C GLY A 11 4.84 12.24 -12.13
N GLN A 12 4.86 13.45 -12.71
CA GLN A 12 5.94 13.84 -13.63
C GLN A 12 6.29 15.32 -13.54
N SER A 13 5.47 16.22 -14.10
CA SER A 13 5.86 17.62 -14.28
C SER A 13 5.53 18.52 -13.09
N ARG A 14 4.47 18.20 -12.35
CA ARG A 14 3.97 18.99 -11.20
C ARG A 14 4.06 18.20 -9.90
N ASP A 15 3.69 16.93 -9.96
CA ASP A 15 3.71 16.01 -8.84
C ASP A 15 4.86 15.02 -8.98
N PHE A 16 5.42 14.60 -7.85
CA PHE A 16 6.48 13.58 -7.81
C PHE A 16 5.88 12.20 -8.09
N THR A 17 6.68 11.31 -8.66
CA THR A 17 6.39 9.87 -8.53
C THR A 17 6.88 9.40 -7.17
N ALA A 18 6.04 8.69 -6.43
CA ALA A 18 6.39 8.08 -5.15
C ALA A 18 6.40 6.56 -5.24
N ILE A 19 7.40 5.94 -4.59
CA ILE A 19 7.53 4.48 -4.47
C ILE A 19 7.61 4.14 -2.98
N ALA A 20 6.68 3.31 -2.50
CA ALA A 20 6.65 2.81 -1.13
C ALA A 20 6.79 1.28 -1.12
N VAL A 21 7.53 0.74 -0.14
CA VAL A 21 7.56 -0.72 0.13
C VAL A 21 7.10 -0.98 1.55
N VAL A 22 6.03 -1.75 1.68
CA VAL A 22 5.46 -2.21 2.93
C VAL A 22 5.76 -3.71 3.10
N GLU A 23 6.38 -4.07 4.22
CA GLU A 23 6.53 -5.46 4.66
C GLU A 23 5.33 -5.82 5.54
N MET A 24 4.66 -6.93 5.23
CA MET A 24 3.66 -7.54 6.11
C MET A 24 4.31 -8.64 6.94
N VAL A 25 4.08 -8.57 8.24
CA VAL A 25 4.57 -9.53 9.23
C VAL A 25 3.40 -9.97 10.10
N GLU A 26 3.24 -11.27 10.26
CA GLU A 26 2.36 -11.82 11.29
C GLU A 26 3.13 -11.88 12.61
N VAL A 27 2.55 -11.29 13.66
CA VAL A 27 3.08 -11.31 15.01
C VAL A 27 2.10 -11.97 15.96
N LYS A 28 2.62 -12.38 17.11
CA LYS A 28 1.85 -12.95 18.19
C LYS A 28 1.27 -11.79 19.01
N GLY A 29 -0.05 -11.65 18.96
CA GLY A 29 -0.82 -10.68 19.73
C GLY A 29 -1.12 -11.19 21.14
N GLU A 30 -2.21 -10.68 21.73
CA GLU A 30 -2.63 -11.04 23.09
C GLU A 30 -3.12 -12.50 23.23
N TRP A 31 -3.00 -13.06 24.42
CA TRP A 31 -3.59 -14.36 24.76
C TRP A 31 -5.10 -14.22 24.91
N ASP A 32 -5.87 -15.08 24.23
CA ASP A 32 -7.31 -15.21 24.43
C ASP A 32 -7.59 -16.48 25.22
N ALA A 33 -8.12 -16.29 26.43
CA ALA A 33 -8.44 -17.38 27.34
C ALA A 33 -9.65 -18.22 26.87
N ALA A 34 -10.60 -17.64 26.15
CA ALA A 34 -11.77 -18.34 25.62
C ALA A 34 -11.41 -19.22 24.43
N ALA A 35 -10.52 -18.74 23.55
CA ALA A 35 -10.00 -19.51 22.42
C ALA A 35 -8.83 -20.44 22.80
N TYR A 36 -8.29 -20.31 24.03
CA TYR A 36 -7.09 -21.00 24.50
C TYR A 36 -5.91 -20.88 23.52
N ALA A 37 -5.74 -19.69 22.95
CA ALA A 37 -4.78 -19.44 21.88
C ALA A 37 -4.32 -17.99 21.87
N TRP A 38 -3.21 -17.72 21.19
CA TRP A 38 -2.71 -16.36 20.99
C TRP A 38 -3.31 -15.75 19.74
N ARG A 39 -3.75 -14.49 19.80
CA ARG A 39 -4.22 -13.76 18.62
C ARG A 39 -3.10 -13.65 17.60
N LYS A 40 -3.41 -13.85 16.32
CA LYS A 40 -2.55 -13.44 15.22
C LYS A 40 -2.83 -11.98 14.94
N GLU A 41 -1.79 -11.16 14.99
CA GLU A 41 -1.85 -9.77 14.58
C GLU A 41 -1.03 -9.57 13.32
N THR A 42 -1.56 -8.80 12.38
CA THR A 42 -0.83 -8.44 11.17
C THR A 42 -0.28 -7.04 11.33
N VAL A 43 1.03 -6.91 11.24
CA VAL A 43 1.75 -5.65 11.32
C VAL A 43 2.36 -5.34 9.96
N PHE A 44 2.19 -4.10 9.54
CA PHE A 44 2.76 -3.53 8.33
C PHE A 44 3.93 -2.64 8.71
N ARG A 45 5.06 -2.76 8.01
CA ARG A 45 6.24 -1.94 8.23
C ARG A 45 6.61 -1.23 6.94
N LEU A 46 6.62 0.09 6.94
CA LEU A 46 7.16 0.86 5.83
C LEU A 46 8.69 0.74 5.85
N ARG A 47 9.25 0.00 4.88
CA ARG A 47 10.67 -0.35 4.78
C ARG A 47 11.44 0.53 3.82
N PHE A 48 10.74 1.11 2.85
CA PHE A 48 11.32 1.98 1.84
C PHE A 48 10.28 3.01 1.40
N LEU A 49 10.75 4.24 1.18
CA LEU A 49 9.94 5.34 0.68
C LEU A 49 10.85 6.26 -0.13
N GLU A 50 10.48 6.53 -1.37
CA GLU A 50 11.25 7.33 -2.32
C GLU A 50 10.35 8.29 -3.09
N ARG A 51 10.84 9.52 -3.29
CA ARG A 51 10.36 10.44 -4.32
C ARG A 51 11.33 10.45 -5.49
N VAL A 52 10.84 10.09 -6.67
CA VAL A 52 11.59 10.23 -7.92
C VAL A 52 11.56 11.70 -8.36
N PRO A 53 12.69 12.31 -8.75
CA PRO A 53 12.73 13.74 -9.11
C PRO A 53 11.70 14.16 -10.17
N LEU A 54 11.19 15.39 -10.05
CA LEU A 54 10.30 15.96 -11.07
C LEU A 54 10.96 15.99 -12.45
N GLY A 55 10.15 15.80 -13.48
CA GLY A 55 10.59 15.76 -14.87
C GLY A 55 11.27 14.45 -15.28
N THR A 56 11.45 13.48 -14.37
CA THR A 56 11.99 12.16 -14.72
C THR A 56 11.08 11.49 -15.77
N PRO A 57 11.62 11.01 -16.89
CA PRO A 57 10.84 10.28 -17.91
C PRO A 57 10.24 8.98 -17.37
N TYR A 58 9.03 8.64 -17.80
CA TYR A 58 8.38 7.40 -17.36
C TYR A 58 9.18 6.11 -17.59
N PRO A 59 9.96 5.94 -18.67
CA PRO A 59 10.85 4.78 -18.80
C PRO A 59 11.87 4.67 -17.65
N GLU A 60 12.44 5.79 -17.20
CA GLU A 60 13.39 5.80 -16.07
C GLU A 60 12.67 5.52 -14.73
N VAL A 61 11.44 5.99 -14.57
CA VAL A 61 10.57 5.61 -13.44
C VAL A 61 10.32 4.10 -13.44
N VAL A 62 10.01 3.53 -14.60
CA VAL A 62 9.79 2.08 -14.79
C VAL A 62 11.04 1.30 -14.41
N ASP A 63 12.21 1.73 -14.87
CA ASP A 63 13.49 1.12 -14.52
C ASP A 63 13.73 1.15 -13.01
N ARG A 64 13.41 2.27 -12.35
CA ARG A 64 13.54 2.39 -10.89
C ARG A 64 12.61 1.43 -10.15
N VAL A 65 11.35 1.30 -10.56
CA VAL A 65 10.40 0.33 -9.96
C VAL A 65 10.89 -1.11 -10.18
N VAL A 66 11.43 -1.42 -11.36
CA VAL A 66 12.00 -2.75 -11.66
C VAL A 66 13.21 -3.03 -10.76
N GLU A 67 14.10 -2.06 -10.58
CA GLU A 67 15.26 -2.18 -9.67
C GLU A 67 14.81 -2.48 -8.24
N VAL A 68 13.88 -1.69 -7.70
CA VAL A 68 13.34 -1.89 -6.34
C VAL A 68 12.73 -3.29 -6.19
N THR A 69 11.89 -3.69 -7.14
CA THR A 69 11.17 -4.98 -7.08
C THR A 69 12.06 -6.19 -7.32
N ARG A 70 13.21 -6.03 -7.98
CA ARG A 70 14.21 -7.09 -8.20
C ARG A 70 15.31 -7.13 -7.15
N SER A 71 15.26 -6.27 -6.14
CA SER A 71 16.15 -6.37 -4.98
C SER A 71 16.06 -7.74 -4.31
N ARG A 72 17.14 -8.15 -3.64
CA ARG A 72 17.30 -9.49 -3.07
C ARG A 72 16.15 -9.86 -2.13
N GLU A 73 15.65 -8.92 -1.33
CA GLU A 73 14.55 -9.14 -0.41
C GLU A 73 13.19 -9.31 -1.12
N LEU A 74 12.93 -8.54 -2.18
CA LEU A 74 11.61 -8.42 -2.80
C LEU A 74 11.39 -9.39 -3.96
N ALA A 75 12.44 -9.76 -4.71
CA ALA A 75 12.32 -10.53 -5.94
C ALA A 75 11.52 -11.83 -5.74
N GLY A 76 10.46 -12.01 -6.54
CA GLY A 76 9.54 -13.14 -6.49
C GLY A 76 8.62 -13.18 -5.28
N ARG A 77 8.64 -12.16 -4.42
CA ARG A 77 7.96 -12.12 -3.10
C ARG A 77 7.15 -10.85 -2.88
N CYS A 78 6.95 -10.03 -3.91
CA CYS A 78 6.23 -8.78 -3.82
C CYS A 78 5.03 -8.70 -4.77
N HIS A 79 4.06 -7.87 -4.37
CA HIS A 79 2.97 -7.39 -5.24
C HIS A 79 3.16 -5.89 -5.46
N VAL A 80 2.89 -5.41 -6.66
CA VAL A 80 3.17 -4.04 -7.09
C VAL A 80 1.87 -3.36 -7.49
N ALA A 81 1.29 -2.59 -6.58
CA ALA A 81 0.15 -1.74 -6.87
C ALA A 81 0.62 -0.44 -7.51
N VAL A 82 0.04 -0.10 -8.65
CA VAL A 82 0.46 1.06 -9.44
C VAL A 82 -0.77 1.88 -9.79
N ASP A 83 -0.72 3.18 -9.52
CA ASP A 83 -1.76 4.07 -9.98
C ASP A 83 -1.74 4.20 -11.51
N GLY A 84 -2.86 3.86 -12.14
CA GLY A 84 -3.13 4.00 -13.54
C GLY A 84 -4.07 5.16 -13.85
N THR A 85 -4.40 6.05 -12.91
CA THR A 85 -5.23 7.23 -13.21
C THR A 85 -4.54 8.23 -14.13
N GLY A 86 -5.33 9.04 -14.82
CA GLY A 86 -4.82 10.06 -15.74
C GLY A 86 -3.88 9.48 -16.80
N VAL A 87 -2.61 9.85 -16.71
CA VAL A 87 -1.52 9.43 -17.61
C VAL A 87 -0.85 8.10 -17.19
N GLY A 88 -1.32 7.45 -16.13
CA GLY A 88 -0.69 6.25 -15.58
C GLY A 88 -0.89 4.98 -16.41
N ARG A 89 -1.93 4.88 -17.25
CA ARG A 89 -2.18 3.66 -18.05
C ARG A 89 -1.02 3.30 -18.99
N PRO A 90 -0.47 4.22 -19.81
CA PRO A 90 0.74 3.96 -20.58
C PRO A 90 1.92 3.47 -19.73
N VAL A 91 2.10 4.00 -18.52
CA VAL A 91 3.20 3.60 -17.62
C VAL A 91 2.98 2.19 -17.09
N VAL A 92 1.74 1.81 -16.79
CA VAL A 92 1.38 0.42 -16.46
C VAL A 92 1.73 -0.53 -17.60
N ASP A 93 1.51 -0.14 -18.87
CA ASP A 93 1.87 -0.97 -20.02
C ASP A 93 3.39 -1.11 -20.19
N LEU A 94 4.15 -0.04 -19.89
CA LEU A 94 5.61 -0.11 -19.81
C LEU A 94 6.07 -1.08 -18.70
N LEU A 95 5.47 -1.00 -17.51
CA LEU A 95 5.78 -1.94 -16.41
C LEU A 95 5.46 -3.39 -16.76
N ARG A 96 4.32 -3.65 -17.41
CA ARG A 96 3.97 -4.99 -17.91
C ARG A 96 5.06 -5.53 -18.85
N SER A 97 5.55 -4.67 -19.74
CA SER A 97 6.61 -5.02 -20.70
C SER A 97 7.95 -5.27 -20.01
N ALA A 98 8.29 -4.46 -19.00
CA ALA A 98 9.55 -4.55 -18.27
C ALA A 98 9.63 -5.72 -17.28
N ARG A 99 8.48 -6.32 -16.92
CA ARG A 99 8.36 -7.48 -16.01
C ARG A 99 9.07 -7.23 -14.66
N PRO A 100 8.50 -6.38 -13.78
CA PRO A 100 9.03 -6.17 -12.44
C PRO A 100 9.13 -7.48 -11.65
N GLY A 101 9.94 -7.50 -10.60
CA GLY A 101 10.22 -8.69 -9.78
C GLY A 101 9.04 -9.20 -8.93
N GLY A 102 7.80 -8.86 -9.28
CA GLY A 102 6.60 -9.17 -8.51
C GLY A 102 5.33 -9.17 -9.35
N VAL A 103 4.20 -9.44 -8.69
CA VAL A 103 2.88 -9.49 -9.34
C VAL A 103 2.31 -8.08 -9.45
N LEU A 104 2.08 -7.61 -10.67
CA LEU A 104 1.53 -6.28 -10.93
C LEU A 104 0.02 -6.24 -10.63
N MET A 105 -0.42 -5.23 -9.89
CA MET A 105 -1.82 -4.96 -9.52
C MET A 105 -2.20 -3.53 -9.92
N PRO A 106 -2.54 -3.28 -11.20
CA PRO A 106 -2.89 -1.95 -11.66
C PRO A 106 -4.19 -1.45 -11.01
N ALA A 107 -4.16 -0.25 -10.45
CA ALA A 107 -5.31 0.41 -9.84
C ALA A 107 -5.72 1.65 -10.63
N ILE A 108 -7.01 1.93 -10.72
CA ILE A 108 -7.58 3.19 -11.17
C ILE A 108 -8.27 3.78 -9.96
N ILE A 109 -7.72 4.85 -9.41
CA ILE A 109 -8.34 5.60 -8.34
C ILE A 109 -9.59 6.30 -8.87
N THR A 110 -10.71 6.16 -8.16
CA THR A 110 -12.01 6.71 -8.58
C THR A 110 -12.66 7.51 -7.45
N ASN A 111 -13.67 8.31 -7.80
CA ASN A 111 -14.57 8.95 -6.83
C ASN A 111 -15.87 8.15 -6.64
N GLY A 112 -15.90 6.86 -7.00
CA GLY A 112 -17.09 6.01 -6.84
C GLY A 112 -17.23 5.45 -5.43
N ASP A 113 -18.33 4.73 -5.19
CA ASP A 113 -18.65 4.19 -3.87
C ASP A 113 -18.12 2.77 -3.61
N PHE A 114 -17.86 2.01 -4.68
CA PHE A 114 -17.53 0.58 -4.58
C PHE A 114 -16.31 0.21 -5.42
N GLU A 115 -15.48 -0.66 -4.85
CA GLU A 115 -14.40 -1.29 -5.59
C GLU A 115 -14.97 -2.22 -6.68
N THR A 116 -14.47 -2.08 -7.90
CA THR A 116 -14.82 -2.96 -9.03
C THR A 116 -13.57 -3.40 -9.77
N ARG A 117 -13.69 -4.39 -10.66
CA ARG A 117 -12.57 -4.83 -11.51
C ARG A 117 -13.01 -4.80 -12.96
N ASP A 118 -12.20 -4.18 -13.80
CA ASP A 118 -12.51 -3.98 -15.21
C ASP A 118 -11.23 -3.98 -16.05
N HIS A 119 -11.24 -4.71 -17.18
CA HIS A 119 -10.11 -4.81 -18.12
C HIS A 119 -8.72 -5.04 -17.49
N GLY A 120 -8.65 -5.82 -16.40
CA GLY A 120 -7.39 -6.11 -15.70
C GLY A 120 -6.91 -5.00 -14.77
N TYR A 121 -7.73 -3.98 -14.52
CA TYR A 121 -7.51 -2.94 -13.51
C TYR A 121 -8.49 -3.09 -12.36
N TYR A 122 -8.01 -2.80 -11.15
CA TYR A 122 -8.87 -2.57 -10.00
C TYR A 122 -9.33 -1.12 -10.02
N ARG A 123 -10.63 -0.86 -9.88
CA ARG A 123 -11.16 0.49 -9.73
C ARG A 123 -11.41 0.70 -8.24
N VAL A 124 -10.58 1.53 -7.62
CA VAL A 124 -10.55 1.68 -6.15
C VAL A 124 -11.02 3.09 -5.79
N PRO A 125 -12.05 3.25 -4.95
CA PRO A 125 -12.40 4.56 -4.42
C PRO A 125 -11.23 5.21 -3.69
N LYS A 126 -10.99 6.50 -3.95
CA LYS A 126 -9.98 7.30 -3.23
C LYS A 126 -10.23 7.24 -1.72
N ARG A 127 -11.51 7.31 -1.33
CA ARG A 127 -11.99 7.12 0.04
C ARG A 127 -11.44 5.85 0.70
N ASP A 128 -11.56 4.70 0.02
CA ASP A 128 -11.19 3.41 0.58
C ASP A 128 -9.68 3.30 0.83
N LEU A 129 -8.86 3.90 -0.04
CA LEU A 129 -7.42 4.00 0.14
C LEU A 129 -7.08 4.81 1.41
N ILE A 130 -7.70 5.97 1.56
CA ILE A 130 -7.42 6.87 2.70
C ILE A 130 -7.94 6.29 4.01
N ILE A 131 -9.20 5.83 4.05
CA ILE A 131 -9.79 5.20 5.23
C ILE A 131 -9.00 3.96 5.63
N GLY A 132 -8.63 3.12 4.64
CA GLY A 132 -7.83 1.92 4.90
C GLY A 132 -6.49 2.26 5.56
N LEU A 133 -5.81 3.30 5.09
CA LEU A 133 -4.56 3.77 5.68
C LEU A 133 -4.78 4.35 7.10
N GLN A 134 -5.82 5.15 7.30
CA GLN A 134 -6.15 5.74 8.60
C GLN A 134 -6.42 4.67 9.67
N VAL A 135 -7.17 3.62 9.32
CA VAL A 135 -7.45 2.49 10.22
C VAL A 135 -6.14 1.80 10.65
N LEU A 136 -5.21 1.58 9.72
CA LEU A 136 -3.92 0.96 10.04
C LEU A 136 -3.05 1.83 10.94
N LEU A 137 -3.09 3.16 10.77
CA LEU A 137 -2.35 4.11 11.60
C LEU A 137 -2.95 4.21 13.01
N GLN A 138 -4.28 4.37 13.12
CA GLN A 138 -4.98 4.47 14.40
C GLN A 138 -4.85 3.20 15.24
N GLY A 139 -4.88 2.04 14.59
CA GLY A 139 -4.67 0.74 15.25
C GLY A 139 -3.20 0.43 15.55
N GLY A 140 -2.24 1.30 15.21
CA GLY A 140 -0.81 1.05 15.37
C GLY A 140 -0.27 -0.09 14.50
N ALA A 141 -1.06 -0.57 13.54
CA ALA A 141 -0.72 -1.69 12.67
C ALA A 141 0.28 -1.29 11.57
N LEU A 142 0.34 -0.02 11.17
CA LEU A 142 1.36 0.51 10.27
C LEU A 142 2.49 1.20 11.05
N GLN A 143 3.68 0.60 10.98
CA GLN A 143 4.90 1.11 11.59
C GLN A 143 5.77 1.80 10.53
N ILE A 144 6.10 3.07 10.76
CA ILE A 144 6.97 3.86 9.88
C ILE A 144 8.37 3.88 10.49
N SER A 145 9.35 3.39 9.73
CA SER A 145 10.75 3.41 10.18
C SER A 145 11.27 4.86 10.25
N SER A 146 11.82 5.26 11.39
CA SER A 146 12.41 6.60 11.58
C SER A 146 13.66 6.85 10.73
N ALA A 147 14.28 5.79 10.20
CA ALA A 147 15.44 5.89 9.31
C ALA A 147 15.07 6.23 7.85
N LEU A 148 13.78 6.33 7.52
CA LEU A 148 13.36 6.66 6.16
C LEU A 148 13.63 8.14 5.87
N LYS A 149 14.39 8.39 4.80
CA LYS A 149 14.71 9.75 4.33
C LYS A 149 13.46 10.62 4.18
N HIS A 150 12.40 10.07 3.58
CA HIS A 150 11.13 10.76 3.34
C HIS A 150 10.07 10.52 4.44
N GLY A 151 10.46 9.90 5.56
CA GLY A 151 9.56 9.62 6.68
C GLY A 151 8.97 10.89 7.32
N PRO A 152 9.77 11.94 7.61
CA PRO A 152 9.26 13.20 8.13
C PRO A 152 8.26 13.89 7.19
N GLU A 153 8.52 13.87 5.88
CA GLU A 153 7.62 14.43 4.86
C GLU A 153 6.30 13.66 4.81
N LEU A 154 6.34 12.32 4.83
CA LEU A 154 5.13 11.50 4.91
C LEU A 154 4.29 11.83 6.15
N VAL A 155 4.92 11.97 7.32
CA VAL A 155 4.22 12.32 8.57
C VAL A 155 3.59 13.71 8.46
N LYS A 156 4.30 14.67 7.87
CA LYS A 156 3.77 16.02 7.62
C LYS A 156 2.57 15.98 6.69
N GLU A 157 2.67 15.28 5.56
CA GLU A 157 1.57 15.14 4.60
C GLU A 157 0.34 14.49 5.25
N MET A 158 0.56 13.43 6.05
CA MET A 158 -0.51 12.78 6.80
C MET A 158 -1.17 13.71 7.82
N ALA A 159 -0.40 14.56 8.51
CA ALA A 159 -0.93 15.52 9.47
C ALA A 159 -1.73 16.65 8.80
N ASP A 160 -1.31 17.05 7.60
CA ASP A 160 -1.97 18.09 6.81
C ASP A 160 -3.21 17.56 6.06
N MET A 161 -3.43 16.23 6.04
CA MET A 161 -4.56 15.59 5.36
C MET A 161 -5.89 15.90 6.07
N GLN A 162 -6.69 16.78 5.47
CA GLN A 162 -8.06 17.08 5.91
C GLN A 162 -9.10 16.42 4.99
N VAL A 163 -9.95 15.56 5.55
CA VAL A 163 -11.16 15.07 4.90
C VAL A 163 -12.30 16.04 5.22
N ARG A 164 -12.88 16.67 4.20
CA ARG A 164 -14.07 17.51 4.33
C ARG A 164 -15.27 16.75 3.81
N VAL A 165 -16.40 16.82 4.50
CA VAL A 165 -17.66 16.27 3.98
C VAL A 165 -18.44 17.41 3.35
N THR A 166 -18.88 17.24 2.11
CA THR A 166 -19.73 18.24 1.45
C THR A 166 -21.13 18.22 2.05
N PRO A 167 -21.90 19.31 1.90
CA PRO A 167 -23.31 19.34 2.31
C PRO A 167 -24.18 18.24 1.66
N SER A 168 -23.77 17.75 0.48
CA SER A 168 -24.41 16.64 -0.23
C SER A 168 -24.04 15.24 0.27
N GLY A 169 -23.25 15.13 1.35
CA GLY A 169 -22.83 13.87 1.93
C GLY A 169 -21.64 13.20 1.22
N ASN A 170 -21.10 13.82 0.16
CA ASN A 170 -19.91 13.31 -0.52
C ASN A 170 -18.67 13.76 0.25
N GLU A 171 -17.73 12.85 0.50
CA GLU A 171 -16.45 13.22 1.11
C GLU A 171 -15.57 13.92 0.06
N GLN A 172 -15.33 15.21 0.25
CA GLN A 172 -14.25 15.95 -0.39
C GLN A 172 -12.96 15.77 0.39
N TYR A 173 -12.10 14.94 -0.14
CA TYR A 173 -10.70 14.89 0.24
C TYR A 173 -10.01 16.13 -0.32
N GLY A 174 -10.13 17.29 0.35
CA GLY A 174 -9.65 18.56 -0.18
C GLY A 174 -9.70 19.76 0.78
N ALA A 175 -8.50 20.22 1.15
CA ALA A 175 -8.03 21.60 0.97
C ALA A 175 -6.51 21.58 1.14
N TRP A 176 -5.80 20.89 0.23
CA TRP A 176 -4.35 20.98 0.19
C TRP A 176 -3.97 22.45 -0.01
N ARG A 177 -3.04 22.96 0.78
CA ARG A 177 -2.45 24.27 0.47
C ARG A 177 -1.82 24.17 -0.92
N GLU A 178 -1.86 25.25 -1.70
CA GLU A 178 -1.09 25.30 -2.95
C GLU A 178 0.37 24.89 -2.65
N GLY A 179 0.87 23.87 -3.34
CA GLY A 179 2.23 23.35 -3.16
C GLY A 179 2.40 22.21 -2.14
N THR A 180 1.32 21.61 -1.62
CA THR A 180 1.41 20.34 -0.86
C THR A 180 1.22 19.15 -1.79
N HIS A 181 2.16 18.21 -1.79
CA HIS A 181 2.06 16.96 -2.56
C HIS A 181 1.52 15.83 -1.67
N ASP A 182 0.71 14.94 -2.22
CA ASP A 182 0.11 13.78 -1.53
C ASP A 182 0.62 12.43 -2.06
N ASP A 183 1.65 12.46 -2.91
CA ASP A 183 2.20 11.28 -3.59
C ASP A 183 2.70 10.21 -2.63
N LEU A 184 3.37 10.60 -1.54
CA LEU A 184 3.87 9.64 -0.55
C LEU A 184 2.71 8.94 0.17
N ILE A 185 1.64 9.67 0.48
CA ILE A 185 0.43 9.08 1.08
C ILE A 185 -0.18 8.07 0.12
N PHE A 186 -0.35 8.43 -1.15
CA PHE A 186 -0.98 7.54 -2.14
C PHE A 186 -0.13 6.30 -2.42
N ALA A 187 1.19 6.42 -2.52
CA ALA A 187 2.07 5.27 -2.66
C ALA A 187 1.94 4.31 -1.45
N VAL A 188 1.92 4.83 -0.22
CA VAL A 188 1.74 4.00 0.98
C VAL A 188 0.33 3.39 1.05
N ALA A 189 -0.70 4.17 0.71
CA ALA A 189 -2.08 3.71 0.72
C ALA A 189 -2.31 2.58 -0.31
N LEU A 190 -1.75 2.71 -1.51
CA LEU A 190 -1.78 1.67 -2.55
C LEU A 190 -1.08 0.38 -2.08
N ALA A 191 0.09 0.49 -1.45
CA ALA A 191 0.79 -0.66 -0.88
C ALA A 191 -0.05 -1.36 0.20
N CYS A 192 -0.69 -0.59 1.09
CA CYS A 192 -1.54 -1.13 2.16
C CYS A 192 -2.83 -1.77 1.61
N TRP A 193 -3.47 -1.14 0.63
CA TRP A 193 -4.63 -1.69 -0.06
C TRP A 193 -4.28 -3.02 -0.74
N CYS A 194 -3.16 -3.05 -1.46
CA CYS A 194 -2.63 -4.25 -2.10
C CYS A 194 -2.43 -5.38 -1.07
N ALA A 195 -1.83 -5.06 0.08
CA ALA A 195 -1.61 -6.01 1.15
C ALA A 195 -2.91 -6.62 1.68
N ARG A 196 -3.91 -5.78 2.00
CA ARG A 196 -5.23 -6.22 2.46
C ARG A 196 -6.00 -7.00 1.41
N LYS A 197 -5.75 -6.74 0.13
CA LYS A 197 -6.40 -7.45 -0.98
C LYS A 197 -5.84 -8.86 -1.18
N VAL A 198 -4.52 -9.00 -1.11
CA VAL A 198 -3.83 -10.29 -1.28
C VAL A 198 -3.93 -11.13 -0.02
N TYR A 199 -3.85 -10.49 1.16
CA TYR A 199 -3.96 -11.11 2.47
C TYR A 199 -5.09 -10.43 3.24
N PRO A 200 -6.36 -10.86 3.02
CA PRO A 200 -7.47 -10.38 3.81
C PRO A 200 -7.26 -10.74 5.28
N ALA A 201 -7.89 -9.96 6.17
CA ALA A 201 -7.81 -10.22 7.60
C ALA A 201 -8.23 -11.67 7.89
N PRO A 202 -7.49 -12.40 8.74
CA PRO A 202 -7.83 -13.78 9.03
C PRO A 202 -9.23 -13.88 9.64
N GLU A 203 -10.03 -14.81 9.13
CA GLU A 203 -11.37 -15.12 9.64
C GLU A 203 -11.38 -16.46 10.36
N GLY A 204 -12.36 -16.66 11.25
CA GLY A 204 -12.53 -17.93 11.98
C GLY A 204 -11.29 -18.34 12.77
N ASP A 205 -10.86 -19.59 12.57
CA ASP A 205 -9.69 -20.20 13.21
C ASP A 205 -8.34 -19.62 12.75
N GLY A 206 -8.30 -18.96 11.58
CA GLY A 206 -7.08 -18.32 11.08
C GLY A 206 -6.56 -17.19 11.98
N ARG A 207 -7.39 -16.69 12.91
CA ARG A 207 -7.07 -15.62 13.86
C ARG A 207 -6.18 -16.05 15.02
N TRP A 208 -5.86 -17.34 15.14
CA TRP A 208 -5.25 -17.89 16.35
C TRP A 208 -3.96 -18.68 16.09
N TRP A 209 -2.93 -18.44 16.91
CA TRP A 209 -1.78 -19.34 17.09
C TRP A 209 -2.07 -20.28 18.28
N ARG A 210 -2.37 -21.55 17.98
CA ARG A 210 -2.64 -22.56 19.01
C ARG A 210 -1.32 -23.11 19.60
N PRO A 211 -1.24 -23.34 20.92
CA PRO A 211 0.01 -23.75 21.57
C PRO A 211 0.49 -25.18 21.26
N TYR A 212 -0.34 -26.08 20.70
CA TYR A 212 0.05 -27.43 20.24
C TYR A 212 -0.82 -27.89 19.05
N GLY A 213 -0.24 -28.74 18.18
CA GLY A 213 -0.61 -28.91 16.77
C GLY A 213 -1.98 -29.51 16.40
N GLU A 214 -2.55 -28.95 15.33
CA GLU A 214 -3.52 -29.60 14.43
C GLU A 214 -2.92 -29.74 13.01
N ASP A 215 -1.61 -29.63 12.88
CA ASP A 215 -0.88 -30.03 11.69
C ASP A 215 -0.53 -31.49 11.93
N GLY A 216 -1.34 -32.43 11.42
CA GLY A 216 -1.15 -33.88 11.52
C GLY A 216 0.12 -34.41 10.81
N ARG A 217 1.27 -33.75 10.97
CA ARG A 217 2.59 -34.28 10.64
C ARG A 217 3.40 -34.30 11.92
N GLY A 218 3.28 -35.44 12.61
CA GLY A 218 4.17 -35.81 13.69
C GLY A 218 5.63 -35.86 13.24
N TRP A 219 6.51 -35.62 14.20
CA TRP A 219 7.91 -36.03 14.15
C TRP A 219 8.01 -37.56 14.14
#